data_AF-A0A9P5Z2C6-F1
#
_entry.id   AF-A0A9P5Z2C6-F1
#
_cell.length_a   1.000
_cell.length_b   1.000
_cell.length_c   1.000
_cell.angle_alpha   90.00
_cell.angle_beta   90.00
_cell.angle_gamma   90.00
#
_symmetry.space_group_name_H-M   'P 1'
#
loop_
_entity.id
_entity.type
_entity.pdbx_description
1 polymer ?
#
loop_
_entity_poly.entity_id
_entity_poly.type
_entity_poly.pdbx_seq_one_letter_code
_entity_poly.pdbx_strand_id
1 'polypeptide(L)'
;MSSPPRLVVVDDTDPDIQYSGPWFADSSGSQDKSGNFGPAYQSTLHGTTLNASLSYSFTGTQVKVWGSNNLRNDSGVLDPTWECFIDHISIGATTPFQFAENNWVFCEQDTLVDGSHVLTVNATVKKAQTFWFDQIQYAPSASVPLDNKTILIDSLDPQVLSAYGSGWGSLGGTANQTTTTNSLFTFNFTGVSLSWYGFIPTEYPHAATTATYSVDGKTPVGFLLNGLPASSGTVYNQKFFQTEKLAQGNHQIVVLFQGNGQTTPLTLDYLMVQNGTAGSNSTTAPSDDGTQQHHKSNAGFIALGVVLGVVLILLAIAGFWYIRRRHRRQELNEKGVSPSSPLAPQPFVYTPVSPVPMETSILDGYSGKTNPNHHHYASASTRTAGYGHSQMPSISATDASASQSIDPPSSGPASTAFASNVNTTGHETVPSQTFYAVNGGGNAQSGARDVGTRAAPSSVASSSTRNEKERREAEATAAALRPQRRNDGGLPSPPTSLDGGTISSSGFVMHQDSGIRLPANVAGGHIEEIPPEYTAG
;
A
#
# COMPACT_ATOMS: atom_id res chain seq x y z
N MET A 1 0.02 -1.32 22.53
CA MET A 1 -0.91 -2.03 21.62
C MET A 1 -0.29 -3.38 21.31
N SER A 2 -1.03 -4.35 20.78
CA SER A 2 -0.40 -5.56 20.21
C SER A 2 0.43 -5.17 18.98
N SER A 3 1.52 -5.89 18.73
CA SER A 3 2.22 -5.85 17.42
C SER A 3 1.22 -6.20 16.31
N PRO A 4 1.35 -5.63 15.10
CA PRO A 4 0.80 -6.26 13.90
C PRO A 4 1.35 -7.70 13.79
N PRO A 5 0.54 -8.67 13.33
CA PRO A 5 1.05 -9.98 12.94
C PRO A 5 1.80 -9.86 11.61
N ARG A 6 2.80 -10.73 11.40
CA ARG A 6 3.35 -10.95 10.06
C ARG A 6 2.33 -11.70 9.22
N LEU A 7 2.20 -11.33 7.95
CA LEU A 7 1.21 -11.91 7.05
C LEU A 7 1.90 -12.82 6.02
N VAL A 8 1.30 -13.96 5.71
CA VAL A 8 1.62 -14.71 4.50
C VAL A 8 0.93 -14.00 3.33
N VAL A 9 1.68 -13.79 2.24
CA VAL A 9 1.18 -13.27 0.97
C VAL A 9 1.06 -14.42 -0.02
N VAL A 10 -0.11 -14.53 -0.64
CA VAL A 10 -0.47 -15.54 -1.65
C VAL A 10 -0.82 -14.78 -2.93
N ASP A 11 -0.08 -15.07 -3.98
CA ASP A 11 -0.17 -14.45 -5.31
C ASP A 11 -1.38 -14.98 -6.10
N ASP A 12 -1.91 -14.21 -7.06
CA ASP A 12 -2.97 -14.69 -7.96
C ASP A 12 -2.54 -15.87 -8.84
N THR A 13 -1.25 -16.10 -9.02
CA THR A 13 -0.72 -17.27 -9.73
C THR A 13 -0.48 -18.49 -8.85
N ASP A 14 -0.81 -18.44 -7.54
CA ASP A 14 -0.64 -19.58 -6.63
C ASP A 14 -1.60 -20.74 -6.99
N PRO A 15 -1.07 -21.96 -7.26
CA PRO A 15 -1.87 -23.09 -7.75
C PRO A 15 -2.85 -23.67 -6.73
N ASP A 16 -2.75 -23.31 -5.45
CA ASP A 16 -3.71 -23.72 -4.43
C ASP A 16 -5.03 -22.92 -4.54
N ILE A 17 -5.05 -21.78 -5.25
CA ILE A 17 -6.26 -20.99 -5.49
C ILE A 17 -7.16 -21.68 -6.52
N GLN A 18 -8.40 -22.00 -6.11
CA GLN A 18 -9.38 -22.69 -6.94
C GLN A 18 -10.29 -21.69 -7.63
N TYR A 19 -10.02 -21.41 -8.91
CA TYR A 19 -10.83 -20.55 -9.76
C TYR A 19 -12.02 -21.31 -10.38
N SER A 20 -13.21 -20.72 -10.28
CA SER A 20 -14.46 -21.25 -10.84
C SER A 20 -15.16 -20.20 -11.70
N GLY A 21 -15.49 -20.57 -12.94
CA GLY A 21 -16.01 -19.63 -13.94
C GLY A 21 -14.94 -19.15 -14.95
N PRO A 22 -15.28 -18.18 -15.81
CA PRO A 22 -14.48 -17.80 -16.97
C PRO A 22 -13.39 -16.77 -16.61
N TRP A 23 -12.44 -17.19 -15.78
CA TRP A 23 -11.26 -16.41 -15.42
C TRP A 23 -10.22 -16.38 -16.54
N PHE A 24 -9.42 -15.32 -16.58
CA PHE A 24 -8.25 -15.17 -17.45
C PHE A 24 -7.12 -14.45 -16.71
N ALA A 25 -5.87 -14.81 -16.99
CA ALA A 25 -4.70 -14.17 -16.40
C ALA A 25 -4.25 -12.96 -17.22
N ASP A 26 -3.84 -11.89 -16.54
CA ASP A 26 -3.00 -10.82 -17.07
C ASP A 26 -1.62 -10.93 -16.42
N SER A 27 -0.61 -11.29 -17.21
CA SER A 27 0.80 -11.33 -16.81
C SER A 27 1.63 -10.24 -17.49
N SER A 28 0.96 -9.16 -17.95
CA SER A 28 1.58 -8.05 -18.70
C SER A 28 1.70 -6.76 -17.88
N GLY A 29 1.23 -6.76 -16.63
CA GLY A 29 1.11 -5.55 -15.81
C GLY A 29 0.15 -4.51 -16.44
N SER A 30 -0.94 -4.94 -17.09
CA SER A 30 -1.79 -4.00 -17.85
C SER A 30 -2.43 -2.93 -16.95
N GLN A 31 -2.64 -3.25 -15.67
CA GLN A 31 -3.16 -2.33 -14.67
C GLN A 31 -2.07 -1.60 -13.86
N ASP A 32 -0.76 -1.85 -14.06
CA ASP A 32 0.31 -1.33 -13.18
C ASP A 32 0.40 0.20 -13.05
N LYS A 33 -0.30 0.92 -13.93
CA LYS A 33 -0.39 2.39 -13.97
C LYS A 33 -1.79 2.91 -13.57
N SER A 34 -2.63 2.05 -12.98
CA SER A 34 -3.97 2.39 -12.52
C SER A 34 -3.92 3.00 -11.13
N GLY A 35 -4.26 4.30 -11.06
CA GLY A 35 -4.34 5.02 -9.80
C GLY A 35 -2.96 5.44 -9.24
N ASN A 36 -2.90 5.69 -7.94
CA ASN A 36 -1.65 6.05 -7.24
C ASN A 36 -1.21 5.02 -6.18
N PHE A 37 -1.93 3.91 -6.05
CA PHE A 37 -1.60 2.82 -5.13
C PHE A 37 -0.54 1.81 -5.65
N GLY A 38 0.26 2.21 -6.64
CA GLY A 38 1.37 1.41 -7.18
C GLY A 38 0.96 0.30 -8.17
N PRO A 39 1.90 -0.54 -8.62
CA PRO A 39 1.62 -1.66 -9.53
C PRO A 39 0.86 -2.79 -8.82
N ALA A 40 0.31 -3.75 -9.58
CA ALA A 40 -0.22 -4.99 -9.00
C ALA A 40 0.91 -5.81 -8.35
N TYR A 41 0.58 -6.71 -7.44
CA TYR A 41 1.59 -7.61 -6.88
C TYR A 41 2.16 -8.49 -8.00
N GLN A 42 3.49 -8.61 -8.02
CA GLN A 42 4.28 -9.24 -9.10
C GLN A 42 3.96 -8.82 -10.56
N SER A 43 3.21 -7.72 -10.76
CA SER A 43 2.66 -7.31 -12.07
C SER A 43 1.71 -8.35 -12.71
N THR A 44 1.05 -9.17 -11.88
CA THR A 44 0.06 -10.19 -12.29
C THR A 44 -1.33 -9.89 -11.75
N LEU A 45 -2.37 -10.34 -12.46
CA LEU A 45 -3.77 -10.27 -12.04
C LEU A 45 -4.58 -11.42 -12.66
N HIS A 46 -5.59 -11.91 -11.94
CA HIS A 46 -6.65 -12.75 -12.51
C HIS A 46 -7.94 -11.94 -12.68
N GLY A 47 -8.43 -11.89 -13.93
CA GLY A 47 -9.61 -11.15 -14.34
C GLY A 47 -10.82 -12.02 -14.66
N THR A 48 -12.03 -11.48 -14.45
CA THR A 48 -13.27 -12.03 -15.03
C THR A 48 -14.20 -10.91 -15.51
N THR A 49 -14.87 -11.11 -16.64
CA THR A 49 -15.91 -10.21 -17.20
C THR A 49 -17.34 -10.77 -17.08
N LEU A 50 -17.48 -11.91 -16.41
CA LEU A 50 -18.76 -12.59 -16.12
C LEU A 50 -18.79 -13.01 -14.65
N ASN A 51 -19.93 -13.50 -14.17
CA ASN A 51 -20.03 -14.06 -12.82
C ASN A 51 -19.06 -15.23 -12.66
N ALA A 52 -18.25 -15.19 -11.60
CA ALA A 52 -17.24 -16.18 -11.30
C ALA A 52 -16.96 -16.19 -9.78
N SER A 53 -16.23 -17.19 -9.30
CA SER A 53 -15.73 -17.21 -7.92
C SER A 53 -14.32 -17.77 -7.84
N LEU A 54 -13.64 -17.49 -6.74
CA LEU A 54 -12.42 -18.18 -6.34
C LEU A 54 -12.54 -18.65 -4.89
N SER A 55 -11.79 -19.68 -4.52
CA SER A 55 -11.63 -20.10 -3.13
C SER A 55 -10.19 -20.49 -2.80
N TYR A 56 -9.80 -20.28 -1.55
CA TYR A 56 -8.47 -20.60 -1.03
C TYR A 56 -8.58 -21.11 0.41
N SER A 57 -7.86 -22.18 0.72
CA SER A 57 -7.82 -22.76 2.07
C SER A 57 -6.60 -22.23 2.82
N PHE A 58 -6.79 -21.74 4.04
CA PHE A 58 -5.72 -21.22 4.87
C PHE A 58 -5.87 -21.68 6.32
N THR A 59 -4.82 -21.49 7.12
CA THR A 59 -4.87 -21.75 8.57
C THR A 59 -4.32 -20.52 9.27
N GLY A 60 -5.17 -19.83 10.05
CA GLY A 60 -4.81 -18.51 10.56
C GLY A 60 -5.89 -17.81 11.38
N THR A 61 -5.64 -16.53 11.67
CA THR A 61 -6.47 -15.68 12.54
C THR A 61 -7.01 -14.41 11.88
N GLN A 62 -6.52 -14.07 10.69
CA GLN A 62 -6.94 -12.87 9.94
C GLN A 62 -6.78 -13.13 8.44
N VAL A 63 -7.58 -12.49 7.60
CA VAL A 63 -7.43 -12.55 6.13
C VAL A 63 -7.88 -11.26 5.45
N LYS A 64 -7.21 -10.89 4.35
CA LYS A 64 -7.52 -9.77 3.46
C LYS A 64 -7.40 -10.21 2.01
N VAL A 65 -8.30 -9.71 1.16
CA VAL A 65 -8.30 -9.95 -0.30
C VAL A 65 -8.04 -8.63 -1.00
N TRP A 66 -7.07 -8.62 -1.90
CA TRP A 66 -6.65 -7.42 -2.63
C TRP A 66 -6.86 -7.61 -4.14
N GLY A 67 -7.01 -6.50 -4.85
CA GLY A 67 -7.18 -6.48 -6.29
C GLY A 67 -7.09 -5.08 -6.89
N SER A 68 -7.33 -5.00 -8.20
CA SER A 68 -7.50 -3.72 -8.91
C SER A 68 -8.98 -3.36 -8.96
N ASN A 69 -9.36 -2.39 -8.13
CA ASN A 69 -10.66 -1.74 -8.23
C ASN A 69 -10.72 -0.96 -9.55
N ASN A 70 -11.73 -1.21 -10.38
CA ASN A 70 -12.05 -0.41 -11.56
C ASN A 70 -13.57 -0.44 -11.81
N LEU A 71 -14.32 0.34 -11.05
CA LEU A 71 -15.78 0.31 -11.03
C LEU A 71 -16.42 1.26 -12.05
N ARG A 72 -17.50 0.80 -12.68
CA ARG A 72 -18.44 1.64 -13.44
C ARG A 72 -19.73 1.86 -12.66
N ASN A 73 -20.34 3.03 -12.85
CA ASN A 73 -21.60 3.40 -12.20
C ASN A 73 -22.60 4.07 -13.18
N ASP A 74 -22.54 3.71 -14.46
CA ASP A 74 -23.26 4.41 -15.54
C ASP A 74 -24.80 4.35 -15.44
N SER A 75 -25.33 3.53 -14.51
CA SER A 75 -26.77 3.34 -14.31
C SER A 75 -27.20 3.38 -12.84
N GLY A 76 -26.39 3.98 -11.95
CA GLY A 76 -26.64 3.96 -10.50
C GLY A 76 -26.49 2.57 -9.87
N VAL A 77 -25.89 1.63 -10.59
CA VAL A 77 -25.55 0.28 -10.14
C VAL A 77 -24.06 0.10 -10.40
N LEU A 78 -23.32 -0.20 -9.34
CA LEU A 78 -21.89 -0.52 -9.42
C LEU A 78 -21.67 -1.83 -10.19
N ASP A 79 -20.62 -1.85 -11.00
CA ASP A 79 -20.16 -3.02 -11.74
C ASP A 79 -18.63 -3.01 -11.85
N PRO A 80 -17.91 -4.08 -11.48
CA PRO A 80 -18.39 -5.31 -10.82
C PRO A 80 -18.93 -5.08 -9.39
N THR A 81 -19.51 -6.12 -8.80
CA THR A 81 -19.76 -6.21 -7.35
C THR A 81 -19.25 -7.54 -6.82
N TRP A 82 -18.75 -7.59 -5.60
CA TRP A 82 -18.23 -8.80 -4.97
C TRP A 82 -18.80 -9.02 -3.56
N GLU A 83 -18.73 -10.26 -3.10
CA GLU A 83 -19.01 -10.65 -1.71
C GLU A 83 -18.03 -11.74 -1.27
N CYS A 84 -17.50 -11.62 -0.05
CA CYS A 84 -16.54 -12.58 0.49
C CYS A 84 -17.14 -13.39 1.65
N PHE A 85 -16.71 -14.64 1.76
CA PHE A 85 -17.17 -15.60 2.74
C PHE A 85 -15.98 -16.30 3.39
N ILE A 86 -16.06 -16.53 4.70
CA ILE A 86 -15.18 -17.44 5.45
C ILE A 86 -16.05 -18.58 5.97
N ASP A 87 -15.70 -19.82 5.63
CA ASP A 87 -16.44 -21.03 6.04
C ASP A 87 -17.95 -20.95 5.72
N HIS A 88 -18.27 -20.42 4.53
CA HIS A 88 -19.61 -20.11 4.03
C HIS A 88 -20.37 -18.99 4.77
N ILE A 89 -19.76 -18.30 5.73
CA ILE A 89 -20.33 -17.13 6.41
C ILE A 89 -19.85 -15.86 5.71
N SER A 90 -20.79 -15.02 5.26
CA SER A 90 -20.44 -13.74 4.61
C SER A 90 -19.75 -12.79 5.61
N ILE A 91 -18.58 -12.30 5.21
CA ILE A 91 -17.87 -11.18 5.85
C ILE A 91 -18.16 -9.85 5.11
N GLY A 92 -18.97 -9.90 4.04
CA GLY A 92 -19.31 -8.76 3.21
C GLY A 92 -18.17 -8.31 2.28
N ALA A 93 -18.20 -7.02 1.95
CA ALA A 93 -17.24 -6.32 1.09
C ALA A 93 -16.88 -4.98 1.74
N THR A 94 -15.67 -4.49 1.49
CA THR A 94 -15.30 -3.11 1.82
C THR A 94 -16.14 -2.11 1.03
N THR A 95 -16.29 -0.89 1.54
CA THR A 95 -16.93 0.20 0.79
C THR A 95 -16.10 0.47 -0.48
N PRO A 96 -16.67 0.33 -1.69
CA PRO A 96 -15.89 0.49 -2.90
C PRO A 96 -15.48 1.95 -3.15
N PHE A 97 -14.28 2.16 -3.70
CA PHE A 97 -13.78 3.50 -4.06
C PHE A 97 -14.16 3.86 -5.51
N GLN A 98 -14.48 5.12 -5.76
CA GLN A 98 -15.02 5.57 -7.06
C GLN A 98 -13.98 5.72 -8.18
N PHE A 99 -12.69 5.64 -7.84
CA PHE A 99 -11.57 5.74 -8.79
C PHE A 99 -10.91 4.38 -8.96
N ALA A 100 -10.27 4.18 -10.11
CA ALA A 100 -9.57 2.94 -10.41
C ALA A 100 -8.22 2.90 -9.71
N GLU A 101 -8.01 1.94 -8.81
CA GLU A 101 -6.84 1.82 -7.94
C GLU A 101 -6.42 0.35 -7.86
N ASN A 102 -5.12 0.09 -8.00
CA ASN A 102 -4.51 -1.18 -7.61
C ASN A 102 -4.40 -1.30 -6.09
N ASN A 103 -4.03 -2.48 -5.59
CA ASN A 103 -3.82 -2.73 -4.17
C ASN A 103 -5.01 -2.22 -3.33
N TRP A 104 -6.24 -2.46 -3.81
CA TRP A 104 -7.46 -2.13 -3.09
C TRP A 104 -7.95 -3.35 -2.32
N VAL A 105 -8.18 -3.20 -1.01
CA VAL A 105 -8.78 -4.26 -0.18
C VAL A 105 -10.25 -4.44 -0.58
N PHE A 106 -10.62 -5.60 -1.12
CA PHE A 106 -11.99 -5.96 -1.44
C PHE A 106 -12.78 -6.45 -0.22
N CYS A 107 -12.12 -7.18 0.67
CA CYS A 107 -12.70 -7.66 1.92
C CYS A 107 -11.59 -8.00 2.91
N GLU A 108 -11.90 -7.86 4.20
CA GLU A 108 -10.99 -8.15 5.29
C GLU A 108 -11.75 -8.68 6.51
N GLN A 109 -11.08 -9.54 7.29
CA GLN A 109 -11.57 -10.02 8.57
C GLN A 109 -10.38 -10.07 9.53
N ASP A 110 -10.26 -9.03 10.38
CA ASP A 110 -9.15 -8.85 11.33
C ASP A 110 -9.20 -9.77 12.56
N THR A 111 -10.22 -10.62 12.69
CA THR A 111 -10.33 -11.58 13.82
C THR A 111 -11.14 -12.81 13.43
N LEU A 112 -10.45 -13.95 13.36
CA LEU A 112 -10.98 -15.30 13.25
C LEU A 112 -10.51 -16.12 14.47
N VAL A 113 -11.16 -17.25 14.72
CA VAL A 113 -10.69 -18.25 15.68
C VAL A 113 -9.51 -18.97 15.04
N ASP A 114 -8.37 -19.06 15.72
CA ASP A 114 -7.18 -19.73 15.18
C ASP A 114 -7.48 -21.17 14.74
N GLY A 115 -7.36 -21.44 13.44
CA GLY A 115 -7.80 -22.71 12.85
C GLY A 115 -7.77 -22.71 11.33
N SER A 116 -8.26 -23.81 10.75
CA SER A 116 -8.38 -23.97 9.30
C SER A 116 -9.65 -23.30 8.79
N HIS A 117 -9.53 -22.55 7.71
CA HIS A 117 -10.60 -21.77 7.10
C HIS A 117 -10.61 -21.92 5.58
N VAL A 118 -11.77 -21.73 4.97
CA VAL A 118 -11.93 -21.58 3.51
C VAL A 118 -12.45 -20.19 3.20
N LEU A 119 -11.60 -19.38 2.57
CA LEU A 119 -12.00 -18.13 1.92
C LEU A 119 -12.73 -18.48 0.61
N THR A 120 -13.85 -17.81 0.34
CA THR A 120 -14.50 -17.79 -0.97
C THR A 120 -14.82 -16.34 -1.35
N VAL A 121 -14.52 -15.95 -2.59
CA VAL A 121 -14.85 -14.63 -3.14
C VAL A 121 -15.75 -14.83 -4.35
N ASN A 122 -16.97 -14.27 -4.30
CA ASN A 122 -17.93 -14.33 -5.40
C ASN A 122 -17.93 -12.99 -6.14
N ALA A 123 -17.51 -12.98 -7.40
CA ALA A 123 -17.55 -11.82 -8.29
C ALA A 123 -18.81 -11.87 -9.17
N THR A 124 -19.57 -10.78 -9.18
CA THR A 124 -20.76 -10.58 -10.04
C THR A 124 -20.48 -9.45 -11.03
N VAL A 125 -20.62 -9.74 -12.32
CA VAL A 125 -20.36 -8.78 -13.41
C VAL A 125 -21.60 -8.68 -14.30
N LYS A 126 -22.06 -7.45 -14.55
CA LYS A 126 -23.33 -7.13 -15.23
C LYS A 126 -23.16 -6.46 -16.58
N LYS A 127 -22.09 -5.68 -16.79
CA LYS A 127 -21.82 -4.93 -18.03
C LYS A 127 -20.42 -5.22 -18.61
N ALA A 128 -19.88 -6.39 -18.29
CA ALA A 128 -18.53 -6.82 -18.69
C ALA A 128 -17.39 -5.88 -18.23
N GLN A 129 -17.58 -5.11 -17.15
CA GLN A 129 -16.47 -4.45 -16.46
C GLN A 129 -15.69 -5.50 -15.67
N THR A 130 -14.39 -5.63 -15.92
CA THR A 130 -13.57 -6.69 -15.32
C THR A 130 -13.49 -6.55 -13.79
N PHE A 131 -13.70 -7.65 -13.08
CA PHE A 131 -13.24 -7.82 -11.70
C PHE A 131 -11.83 -8.39 -11.73
N TRP A 132 -10.88 -7.73 -11.06
CA TRP A 132 -9.46 -8.08 -11.05
C TRP A 132 -9.01 -8.45 -9.63
N PHE A 133 -8.58 -9.69 -9.45
CA PHE A 133 -7.98 -10.20 -8.22
C PHE A 133 -6.45 -10.25 -8.33
N ASP A 134 -5.74 -9.98 -7.24
CA ASP A 134 -4.28 -9.75 -7.18
C ASP A 134 -3.59 -10.64 -6.12
N GLN A 135 -4.03 -10.56 -4.85
CA GLN A 135 -3.39 -11.34 -3.78
C GLN A 135 -4.32 -11.58 -2.58
N ILE A 136 -4.06 -12.66 -1.85
CA ILE A 136 -4.61 -12.92 -0.51
C ILE A 136 -3.49 -12.70 0.51
N GLN A 137 -3.81 -12.02 1.61
CA GLN A 137 -2.91 -11.88 2.76
C GLN A 137 -3.58 -12.46 3.99
N TYR A 138 -2.88 -13.28 4.78
CA TYR A 138 -3.46 -13.84 6.01
C TYR A 138 -2.43 -13.93 7.15
N ALA A 139 -2.90 -13.79 8.40
CA ALA A 139 -2.08 -13.99 9.59
C ALA A 139 -2.06 -15.50 9.92
N PRO A 140 -0.94 -16.21 9.70
CA PRO A 140 -0.89 -17.67 9.81
C PRO A 140 -0.98 -18.15 11.27
N SER A 141 -1.51 -19.34 11.48
CA SER A 141 -1.42 -20.04 12.77
C SER A 141 0.03 -20.41 13.07
N ALA A 142 0.40 -20.52 14.35
CA ALA A 142 1.77 -20.85 14.77
C ALA A 142 2.24 -22.25 14.32
N SER A 143 1.34 -23.11 13.86
CA SER A 143 1.59 -24.44 13.31
C SER A 143 1.88 -24.46 11.80
N VAL A 144 1.64 -23.36 11.08
CA VAL A 144 1.82 -23.30 9.62
C VAL A 144 3.32 -23.24 9.31
N PRO A 145 3.87 -24.17 8.50
CA PRO A 145 5.23 -24.04 8.01
C PRO A 145 5.30 -22.85 7.04
N LEU A 146 6.26 -21.97 7.26
CA LEU A 146 6.44 -20.75 6.47
C LEU A 146 7.56 -20.90 5.42
N ASP A 147 8.22 -22.05 5.41
CA ASP A 147 9.12 -22.46 4.34
C ASP A 147 8.42 -22.36 2.98
N ASN A 148 9.05 -21.67 2.03
CA ASN A 148 8.49 -21.38 0.70
C ASN A 148 7.25 -20.46 0.66
N LYS A 149 6.94 -19.73 1.74
CA LYS A 149 5.93 -18.65 1.70
C LYS A 149 6.58 -17.26 1.65
N THR A 150 5.89 -16.30 1.04
CA THR A 150 6.27 -14.88 1.11
C THR A 150 5.68 -14.27 2.37
N ILE A 151 6.52 -13.65 3.19
CA ILE A 151 6.13 -13.03 4.47
C ILE A 151 6.20 -11.51 4.35
N LEU A 152 5.06 -10.85 4.56
CA LEU A 152 4.97 -9.40 4.73
C LEU A 152 5.23 -9.04 6.20
N ILE A 153 6.15 -8.09 6.40
CA ILE A 153 6.58 -7.58 7.70
C ILE A 153 6.34 -6.07 7.72
N ASP A 154 5.36 -5.64 8.49
CA ASP A 154 4.92 -4.25 8.64
C ASP A 154 6.03 -3.35 9.26
N SER A 155 6.08 -2.06 8.89
CA SER A 155 7.05 -1.09 9.43
C SER A 155 6.97 -0.89 10.96
N LEU A 156 5.87 -1.30 11.58
CA LEU A 156 5.59 -1.29 13.02
C LEU A 156 5.84 -2.65 13.71
N ASP A 157 6.34 -3.67 13.00
CA ASP A 157 6.83 -4.92 13.61
C ASP A 157 7.97 -4.59 14.61
N PRO A 158 7.98 -5.13 15.85
CA PRO A 158 8.98 -4.82 16.86
C PRO A 158 10.44 -5.04 16.44
N GLN A 159 10.72 -6.00 15.55
CA GLN A 159 12.07 -6.23 15.02
C GLN A 159 12.44 -5.20 13.95
N VAL A 160 11.45 -4.66 13.21
CA VAL A 160 11.66 -3.55 12.27
C VAL A 160 11.79 -2.23 13.03
N LEU A 161 10.99 -2.02 14.08
CA LEU A 161 11.11 -0.87 14.99
C LEU A 161 12.49 -0.78 15.67
N SER A 162 13.12 -1.91 16.01
CA SER A 162 14.47 -1.95 16.56
C SER A 162 15.59 -1.83 15.50
N ALA A 163 15.26 -1.96 14.22
CA ALA A 163 16.21 -1.86 13.11
C ALA A 163 16.47 -0.41 12.64
N TYR A 164 15.61 0.55 13.00
CA TYR A 164 15.81 1.96 12.65
C TYR A 164 16.95 2.60 13.43
N GLY A 165 17.95 3.13 12.72
CA GLY A 165 19.02 3.94 13.28
C GLY A 165 18.62 5.38 13.59
N SER A 166 19.60 6.20 13.96
CA SER A 166 19.39 7.64 14.17
C SER A 166 18.90 8.34 12.89
N GLY A 167 18.01 9.31 13.05
CA GLY A 167 17.45 10.14 11.96
C GLY A 167 16.24 9.54 11.23
N TRP A 168 15.72 8.39 11.68
CA TRP A 168 14.40 7.89 11.28
C TRP A 168 13.27 8.47 12.15
N GLY A 169 12.08 8.58 11.58
CA GLY A 169 10.87 9.00 12.29
C GLY A 169 9.59 8.50 11.60
N SER A 170 8.46 8.57 12.30
CA SER A 170 7.17 8.13 11.75
C SER A 170 6.62 9.11 10.72
N LEU A 171 6.07 8.58 9.63
CA LEU A 171 5.36 9.28 8.58
C LEU A 171 3.87 8.98 8.73
N GLY A 172 3.14 9.86 9.42
CA GLY A 172 1.69 9.75 9.60
C GLY A 172 1.19 8.54 10.39
N GLY A 173 2.07 7.76 11.01
CA GLY A 173 1.74 6.45 11.58
C GLY A 173 1.50 5.35 10.55
N THR A 174 1.77 5.62 9.26
CA THR A 174 1.53 4.69 8.13
C THR A 174 2.81 4.01 7.66
N ALA A 175 3.93 4.72 7.76
CA ALA A 175 5.27 4.24 7.45
C ALA A 175 6.26 4.89 8.43
N ASN A 176 7.52 4.47 8.37
CA ASN A 176 8.64 5.28 8.87
C ASN A 176 9.46 5.84 7.70
N GLN A 177 10.18 6.92 7.94
CA GLN A 177 11.01 7.58 6.92
C GLN A 177 12.30 8.15 7.49
N THR A 178 13.22 8.51 6.61
CA THR A 178 14.33 9.42 6.92
C THR A 178 14.57 10.45 5.80
N THR A 179 14.88 11.67 6.23
CA THR A 179 15.44 12.76 5.41
C THR A 179 16.87 13.10 5.82
N THR A 180 17.47 12.33 6.75
CA THR A 180 18.77 12.61 7.35
C THR A 180 19.87 11.82 6.65
N THR A 181 20.83 12.53 6.05
CA THR A 181 21.96 11.90 5.34
C THR A 181 22.72 10.95 6.25
N ASN A 182 23.05 9.76 5.73
CA ASN A 182 23.69 8.66 6.44
C ASN A 182 22.85 7.99 7.54
N SER A 183 21.53 8.22 7.59
CA SER A 183 20.64 7.38 8.40
C SER A 183 20.73 5.91 7.93
N LEU A 184 20.93 5.03 8.91
CA LEU A 184 21.07 3.59 8.73
C LEU A 184 19.78 2.86 9.13
N PHE A 185 19.53 1.72 8.49
CA PHE A 185 18.56 0.71 8.91
C PHE A 185 19.25 -0.65 8.86
N THR A 186 19.20 -1.42 9.94
CA THR A 186 19.89 -2.72 10.05
C THR A 186 18.94 -3.79 10.55
N PHE A 187 18.56 -4.72 9.67
CA PHE A 187 17.54 -5.73 9.94
C PHE A 187 18.04 -7.14 9.65
N ASN A 188 17.67 -8.09 10.51
CA ASN A 188 17.95 -9.51 10.30
C ASN A 188 16.69 -10.20 9.76
N PHE A 189 16.82 -10.98 8.70
CA PHE A 189 15.72 -11.75 8.11
C PHE A 189 16.17 -13.16 7.77
N THR A 190 15.25 -14.13 7.78
CA THR A 190 15.52 -15.48 7.28
C THR A 190 14.70 -15.72 6.03
N GLY A 191 15.32 -16.14 4.92
CA GLY A 191 14.67 -16.33 3.61
C GLY A 191 15.67 -16.44 2.46
N VAL A 192 15.21 -16.23 1.21
CA VAL A 192 16.07 -16.21 0.00
C VAL A 192 16.12 -14.85 -0.71
N SER A 193 15.22 -13.92 -0.42
CA SER A 193 15.31 -12.54 -0.89
C SER A 193 14.47 -11.62 -0.04
N LEU A 194 14.80 -10.33 -0.05
CA LEU A 194 14.02 -9.27 0.57
C LEU A 194 13.66 -8.21 -0.47
N SER A 195 12.40 -7.78 -0.48
CA SER A 195 11.90 -6.62 -1.23
C SER A 195 11.52 -5.50 -0.27
N TRP A 196 11.93 -4.28 -0.60
CA TRP A 196 11.66 -3.08 0.20
C TRP A 196 10.54 -2.26 -0.44
N TYR A 197 9.43 -2.12 0.28
CA TYR A 197 8.29 -1.31 -0.15
C TYR A 197 8.16 -0.04 0.69
N GLY A 198 7.90 1.05 0.00
CA GLY A 198 7.63 2.36 0.60
C GLY A 198 6.67 3.15 -0.25
N PHE A 199 6.57 4.44 0.03
CA PHE A 199 5.82 5.39 -0.79
C PHE A 199 6.56 6.71 -0.91
N ILE A 200 6.25 7.48 -1.95
CA ILE A 200 6.89 8.76 -2.22
C ILE A 200 5.89 9.87 -1.87
N PRO A 201 6.02 10.51 -0.68
CA PRO A 201 5.04 11.49 -0.20
C PRO A 201 5.16 12.83 -0.95
N THR A 202 4.03 13.41 -1.36
CA THR A 202 3.99 14.70 -2.07
C THR A 202 4.40 15.88 -1.19
N GLU A 203 4.34 15.74 0.13
CA GLU A 203 4.61 16.80 1.11
C GLU A 203 6.11 17.06 1.33
N TYR A 204 6.98 16.24 0.73
CA TYR A 204 8.43 16.28 0.86
C TYR A 204 9.12 16.70 -0.44
N PRO A 205 10.42 17.03 -0.43
CA PRO A 205 11.13 17.39 -1.67
C PRO A 205 11.13 16.27 -2.71
N HIS A 206 10.80 16.60 -3.95
CA HIS A 206 10.66 15.62 -5.03
C HIS A 206 11.96 15.33 -5.80
N ALA A 207 13.08 15.94 -5.44
CA ALA A 207 14.34 15.74 -6.14
C ALA A 207 14.88 14.33 -5.89
N ALA A 208 15.13 13.60 -6.99
CA ALA A 208 15.64 12.23 -6.95
C ALA A 208 16.97 12.14 -6.18
N THR A 209 17.19 10.99 -5.53
CA THR A 209 18.41 10.72 -4.76
C THR A 209 18.74 9.23 -4.74
N THR A 210 19.86 8.88 -4.13
CA THR A 210 20.31 7.50 -4.00
C THR A 210 20.27 7.02 -2.56
N ALA A 211 20.21 5.70 -2.43
CA ALA A 211 20.50 4.98 -1.21
C ALA A 211 21.27 3.71 -1.59
N THR A 212 21.87 3.05 -0.60
CA THR A 212 22.56 1.76 -0.81
C THR A 212 22.03 0.71 0.15
N TYR A 213 22.09 -0.55 -0.26
CA TYR A 213 21.91 -1.68 0.64
C TYR A 213 23.11 -2.63 0.55
N SER A 214 23.45 -3.30 1.64
CA SER A 214 24.36 -4.45 1.64
C SER A 214 23.72 -5.62 2.40
N VAL A 215 24.05 -6.84 1.99
CA VAL A 215 23.60 -8.07 2.67
C VAL A 215 24.83 -8.84 3.15
N ASP A 216 24.83 -9.25 4.41
CA ASP A 216 25.91 -10.04 5.05
C ASP A 216 27.30 -9.39 4.93
N GLY A 217 27.36 -8.05 5.01
CA GLY A 217 28.62 -7.29 4.93
C GLY A 217 29.26 -7.26 3.53
N LYS A 218 28.57 -7.72 2.48
CA LYS A 218 29.02 -7.62 1.08
C LYS A 218 29.09 -6.17 0.60
N THR A 219 29.69 -5.96 -0.57
CA THR A 219 29.76 -4.65 -1.24
C THR A 219 28.37 -4.01 -1.36
N PRO A 220 28.18 -2.74 -0.93
CA PRO A 220 26.90 -2.06 -1.06
C PRO A 220 26.45 -1.88 -2.51
N VAL A 221 25.19 -2.18 -2.78
CA VAL A 221 24.50 -1.99 -4.06
C VAL A 221 23.69 -0.70 -3.97
N GLY A 222 23.90 0.22 -4.93
CA GLY A 222 23.14 1.47 -5.02
C GLY A 222 21.79 1.29 -5.71
N PHE A 223 20.77 2.00 -5.23
CA PHE A 223 19.45 2.11 -5.86
C PHE A 223 18.97 3.57 -5.89
N LEU A 224 18.06 3.86 -6.83
CA LEU A 224 17.57 5.20 -7.13
C LEU A 224 16.18 5.41 -6.50
N LEU A 225 16.04 6.46 -5.70
CA LEU A 225 14.76 7.00 -5.27
C LEU A 225 14.37 8.08 -6.29
N ASN A 226 13.46 7.73 -7.21
CA ASN A 226 13.12 8.56 -8.37
C ASN A 226 12.47 9.92 -8.03
N GLY A 227 11.89 10.05 -6.84
CA GLY A 227 11.09 11.21 -6.47
C GLY A 227 9.79 11.32 -7.26
N LEU A 228 9.28 12.55 -7.40
CA LEU A 228 8.02 12.84 -8.10
C LEU A 228 8.22 13.93 -9.17
N PRO A 229 7.45 13.91 -10.27
CA PRO A 229 7.24 15.10 -11.07
C PRO A 229 6.52 16.19 -10.27
N ALA A 230 6.84 17.47 -10.52
CA ALA A 230 6.15 18.59 -9.88
C ALA A 230 4.62 18.51 -10.07
N SER A 231 3.85 18.83 -9.01
CA SER A 231 2.38 18.70 -8.96
C SER A 231 1.86 17.26 -9.14
N SER A 232 2.63 16.24 -8.75
CA SER A 232 2.11 14.86 -8.60
C SER A 232 1.71 14.62 -7.14
N GLY A 233 0.60 13.90 -6.93
CA GLY A 233 0.24 13.41 -5.60
C GLY A 233 1.19 12.31 -5.10
N THR A 234 1.01 11.90 -3.84
CA THR A 234 1.74 10.78 -3.23
C THR A 234 1.54 9.49 -4.04
N VAL A 235 2.61 8.72 -4.25
CA VAL A 235 2.57 7.43 -4.94
C VAL A 235 2.94 6.31 -3.98
N TYR A 236 2.02 5.38 -3.75
CA TYR A 236 2.13 4.30 -2.77
C TYR A 236 2.67 3.00 -3.37
N ASN A 237 2.95 2.03 -2.49
CA ASN A 237 3.35 0.66 -2.83
C ASN A 237 4.53 0.57 -3.81
N GLN A 238 5.53 1.43 -3.64
CA GLN A 238 6.70 1.51 -4.51
C GLN A 238 7.78 0.55 -4.02
N LYS A 239 8.09 -0.48 -4.83
CA LYS A 239 9.26 -1.34 -4.60
C LYS A 239 10.53 -0.57 -4.95
N PHE A 240 11.25 -0.08 -3.93
CA PHE A 240 12.49 0.68 -4.15
C PHE A 240 13.66 -0.21 -4.57
N PHE A 241 13.75 -1.41 -4.00
CA PHE A 241 14.68 -2.44 -4.45
C PHE A 241 14.20 -3.84 -4.04
N GLN A 242 14.84 -4.84 -4.63
CA GLN A 242 14.80 -6.23 -4.22
C GLN A 242 16.25 -6.74 -4.19
N THR A 243 16.60 -7.54 -3.18
CA THR A 243 17.93 -8.16 -3.12
C THR A 243 18.09 -9.17 -4.27
N GLU A 244 19.33 -9.50 -4.61
CA GLU A 244 19.62 -10.71 -5.37
C GLU A 244 19.08 -11.96 -4.65
N LYS A 245 18.98 -13.08 -5.37
CA LYS A 245 18.61 -14.37 -4.79
C LYS A 245 19.76 -14.91 -3.94
N LEU A 246 19.50 -15.07 -2.66
CA LEU A 246 20.40 -15.58 -1.63
C LEU A 246 20.21 -17.10 -1.46
N ALA A 247 21.13 -17.73 -0.72
CA ALA A 247 20.90 -19.08 -0.20
C ALA A 247 19.82 -19.03 0.90
N GLN A 248 19.07 -20.11 1.13
CA GLN A 248 18.14 -20.16 2.25
C GLN A 248 18.93 -20.06 3.57
N GLY A 249 18.70 -19.00 4.35
CA GLY A 249 19.40 -18.80 5.61
C GLY A 249 19.01 -17.52 6.33
N ASN A 250 19.66 -17.26 7.46
CA ASN A 250 19.56 -15.99 8.17
C ASN A 250 20.57 -14.99 7.59
N HIS A 251 20.08 -13.80 7.27
CA HIS A 251 20.79 -12.72 6.60
C HIS A 251 20.66 -11.43 7.38
N GLN A 252 21.65 -10.55 7.25
CA GLN A 252 21.57 -9.17 7.74
C GLN A 252 21.58 -8.22 6.55
N ILE A 253 20.55 -7.39 6.42
CA ILE A 253 20.53 -6.25 5.51
C ILE A 253 20.87 -4.96 6.25
N VAL A 254 21.76 -4.16 5.67
CA VAL A 254 22.06 -2.79 6.09
C VAL A 254 21.70 -1.86 4.94
N VAL A 255 20.81 -0.90 5.19
CA VAL A 255 20.40 0.14 4.23
C VAL A 255 20.88 1.50 4.71
N LEU A 256 21.48 2.29 3.81
CA LEU A 256 22.06 3.60 4.07
C LEU A 256 21.44 4.64 3.13
N PHE A 257 20.76 5.64 3.69
CA PHE A 257 20.22 6.76 2.92
C PHE A 257 21.31 7.79 2.59
N GLN A 258 21.49 8.12 1.30
CA GLN A 258 22.51 9.05 0.82
C GLN A 258 21.93 10.43 0.44
N GLY A 259 20.60 10.59 0.49
CA GLY A 259 19.93 11.87 0.31
C GLY A 259 20.00 12.79 1.54
N ASN A 260 19.21 13.85 1.50
CA ASN A 260 19.12 14.87 2.54
C ASN A 260 17.72 15.53 2.55
N GLY A 261 17.50 16.52 3.42
CA GLY A 261 16.24 17.26 3.52
C GLY A 261 15.85 18.16 2.33
N GLN A 262 16.54 18.08 1.19
CA GLN A 262 16.17 18.69 -0.10
C GLN A 262 15.90 17.65 -1.19
N THR A 263 15.98 16.37 -0.86
CA THR A 263 15.70 15.24 -1.77
C THR A 263 14.56 14.38 -1.25
N THR A 264 14.07 13.47 -2.09
CA THR A 264 13.06 12.48 -1.73
C THR A 264 13.50 11.65 -0.52
N PRO A 265 12.63 11.52 0.52
CA PRO A 265 12.94 10.71 1.69
C PRO A 265 13.02 9.23 1.33
N LEU A 266 13.85 8.48 2.04
CA LEU A 266 13.72 7.02 2.08
C LEU A 266 12.60 6.68 3.07
N THR A 267 11.55 6.02 2.58
CA THR A 267 10.42 5.53 3.39
C THR A 267 10.45 4.01 3.50
N LEU A 268 9.86 3.47 4.56
CA LEU A 268 9.58 2.04 4.75
C LEU A 268 8.14 1.89 5.22
N ASP A 269 7.32 1.28 4.37
CA ASP A 269 5.92 0.91 4.63
C ASP A 269 5.89 -0.53 5.16
N TYR A 270 6.46 -1.46 4.38
CA TYR A 270 6.65 -2.86 4.77
C TYR A 270 7.82 -3.52 4.02
N LEU A 271 8.26 -4.67 4.53
CA LEU A 271 9.21 -5.57 3.88
C LEU A 271 8.48 -6.83 3.41
N MET A 272 8.89 -7.40 2.28
CA MET A 272 8.48 -8.75 1.86
C MET A 272 9.70 -9.67 1.80
N VAL A 273 9.64 -10.80 2.50
CA VAL A 273 10.70 -11.81 2.54
C VAL A 273 10.23 -13.09 1.87
N GLN A 274 10.90 -13.52 0.79
CA GLN A 274 10.57 -14.76 0.08
C GLN A 274 11.19 -15.98 0.76
N ASN A 275 10.45 -17.09 0.77
CA ASN A 275 10.76 -18.33 1.50
C ASN A 275 11.10 -18.07 2.98
N GLY A 276 10.40 -17.12 3.58
CA GLY A 276 10.75 -16.62 4.90
C GLY A 276 10.17 -17.47 6.01
N THR A 277 11.00 -18.00 6.91
CA THR A 277 10.48 -18.43 8.20
C THR A 277 10.15 -17.18 9.02
N ALA A 278 8.92 -17.02 9.52
CA ALA A 278 8.72 -16.03 10.58
C ALA A 278 9.62 -16.44 11.74
N GLY A 279 10.64 -15.63 12.02
CA GLY A 279 11.61 -15.89 13.07
C GLY A 279 10.86 -16.11 14.38
N SER A 280 10.76 -17.37 14.78
CA SER A 280 9.95 -17.74 15.92
C SER A 280 10.50 -17.02 17.13
N ASN A 281 9.67 -16.20 17.77
CA ASN A 281 9.95 -15.67 19.11
C ASN A 281 9.87 -16.79 20.17
N SER A 282 10.16 -18.04 19.80
CA SER A 282 10.68 -19.05 20.72
C SER A 282 12.02 -18.56 21.26
N THR A 283 11.95 -17.70 22.26
CA THR A 283 12.80 -17.81 23.45
C THR A 283 12.64 -19.22 24.01
N THR A 284 13.28 -20.20 23.37
CA THR A 284 13.77 -21.38 24.07
C THR A 284 14.71 -20.83 25.12
N ALA A 285 14.19 -20.64 26.33
CA ALA A 285 15.00 -20.37 27.49
C ALA A 285 16.11 -21.42 27.51
N PRO A 286 17.39 -21.03 27.66
CA PRO A 286 18.45 -22.01 27.78
C PRO A 286 18.06 -22.96 28.91
N SER A 287 18.01 -24.26 28.60
CA SER A 287 17.75 -25.29 29.59
C SER A 287 18.99 -25.41 30.45
N ASP A 288 19.11 -24.48 31.39
CA ASP A 288 20.20 -24.39 32.34
C ASP A 288 20.03 -25.54 33.34
N ASP A 289 20.92 -26.52 33.24
CA ASP A 289 20.91 -27.75 34.04
C ASP A 289 21.38 -27.42 35.47
N GLY A 290 20.48 -26.78 36.21
CA GLY A 290 20.79 -26.08 37.44
C GLY A 290 21.09 -27.01 38.63
N THR A 291 22.36 -27.11 39.00
CA THR A 291 22.73 -27.41 40.39
C THR A 291 22.17 -26.34 41.32
N GLN A 292 21.30 -26.74 42.24
CA GLN A 292 20.47 -25.81 43.01
C GLN A 292 21.26 -24.96 44.01
N GLN A 293 21.01 -23.65 44.03
CA GLN A 293 21.20 -22.81 45.21
C GLN A 293 19.88 -22.11 45.61
N HIS A 294 19.39 -22.45 46.80
CA HIS A 294 18.20 -21.85 47.38
C HIS A 294 18.47 -20.42 47.87
N HIS A 295 17.89 -19.42 47.20
CA HIS A 295 17.68 -18.10 47.79
C HIS A 295 16.22 -17.90 48.21
N LYS A 296 16.02 -17.59 49.50
CA LYS A 296 14.68 -17.34 50.08
C LYS A 296 14.19 -15.95 49.67
N SER A 297 13.07 -15.88 48.96
CA SER A 297 12.37 -14.63 48.66
C SER A 297 11.47 -14.19 49.83
N ASN A 298 11.73 -13.00 50.39
CA ASN A 298 10.86 -12.39 51.39
C ASN A 298 9.63 -11.77 50.71
N ALA A 299 8.52 -12.51 50.66
CA ALA A 299 7.27 -12.04 50.09
C ALA A 299 6.43 -11.29 51.13
N GLY A 300 6.30 -9.97 50.99
CA GLY A 300 5.30 -9.19 51.72
C GLY A 300 5.57 -7.70 51.84
N PHE A 301 5.09 -6.89 50.87
CA PHE A 301 4.61 -5.51 51.12
C PHE A 301 3.82 -4.84 49.95
N ILE A 302 3.33 -5.58 48.94
CA ILE A 302 2.77 -4.97 47.70
C ILE A 302 1.23 -4.79 47.73
N ALA A 303 0.53 -5.26 48.77
CA ALA A 303 -0.94 -5.28 48.81
C ALA A 303 -1.65 -3.93 49.11
N LEU A 304 -0.93 -2.88 49.54
CA LEU A 304 -1.53 -1.63 50.02
C LEU A 304 -1.67 -0.51 48.98
N GLY A 305 -0.93 -0.55 47.86
CA GLY A 305 -0.95 0.53 46.86
C GLY A 305 -2.19 0.55 45.96
N VAL A 306 -2.74 -0.62 45.63
CA VAL A 306 -3.79 -0.75 44.60
C VAL A 306 -5.12 -0.12 45.04
N VAL A 307 -5.48 -0.25 46.31
CA VAL A 307 -6.76 0.27 46.84
C VAL A 307 -6.81 1.80 46.77
N LEU A 308 -5.71 2.48 47.09
CA LEU A 308 -5.65 3.94 47.05
C LEU A 308 -5.75 4.48 45.61
N GLY A 309 -5.11 3.80 44.66
CA GLY A 309 -5.16 4.15 43.23
C GLY A 309 -6.57 4.07 42.64
N VAL A 310 -7.32 3.01 42.96
CA VAL A 310 -8.71 2.84 42.49
C VAL A 310 -9.63 3.95 43.04
N VAL A 311 -9.47 4.33 44.31
CA VAL A 311 -10.26 5.42 44.92
C VAL A 311 -9.97 6.76 44.24
N LEU A 312 -8.71 7.09 43.96
CA LEU A 312 -8.34 8.33 43.25
C LEU A 312 -8.89 8.37 41.82
N ILE A 313 -8.85 7.25 41.09
CA ILE A 313 -9.41 7.15 39.73
C ILE A 313 -10.94 7.38 39.74
N LEU A 314 -11.66 6.78 40.70
CA LEU A 314 -13.11 6.98 40.83
C LEU A 314 -13.48 8.44 41.16
N LEU A 315 -12.71 9.11 42.01
CA LEU A 315 -12.89 10.53 42.31
C LEU A 315 -12.62 11.43 41.08
N ALA A 316 -11.60 11.12 40.29
CA ALA A 316 -11.32 11.84 39.05
C ALA A 316 -12.47 11.71 38.02
N ILE A 317 -13.01 10.50 37.83
CA ILE A 317 -14.15 10.25 36.94
C ILE A 317 -15.41 11.01 37.41
N ALA A 318 -15.69 11.00 38.71
CA ALA A 318 -16.81 11.74 39.29
C ALA A 318 -16.65 13.27 39.11
N GLY A 319 -15.43 13.80 39.32
CA GLY A 319 -15.11 15.21 39.08
C GLY A 319 -15.29 15.63 37.62
N PHE A 320 -14.79 14.82 36.68
CA PHE A 320 -14.99 15.05 35.24
C PHE A 320 -16.46 15.10 34.84
N TRP A 321 -17.27 14.14 35.34
CA TRP A 321 -18.72 14.14 35.12
C TRP A 321 -19.42 15.37 35.70
N TYR A 322 -19.01 15.82 36.89
CA TYR A 322 -19.56 17.02 37.53
C TYR A 322 -19.27 18.29 36.70
N ILE A 323 -18.02 18.46 36.24
CA ILE A 323 -17.61 19.59 35.40
C ILE A 323 -18.37 19.59 34.06
N ARG A 324 -18.46 18.43 33.39
CA ARG A 324 -19.20 18.28 32.13
C ARG A 324 -20.70 18.59 32.30
N ARG A 325 -21.30 18.21 33.43
CA ARG A 325 -22.69 18.55 33.78
C ARG A 325 -22.87 20.04 34.07
N ARG A 326 -21.86 20.72 34.60
CA ARG A 326 -21.87 22.18 34.85
C ARG A 326 -21.80 22.98 33.54
N HIS A 327 -20.91 22.63 32.61
CA HIS A 327 -20.80 23.32 31.31
C HIS A 327 -22.13 23.27 30.52
N ARG A 328 -22.80 22.11 30.47
CA ARG A 328 -24.12 21.98 29.83
C ARG A 328 -25.22 22.87 30.43
N ARG A 329 -25.05 23.40 31.65
CA ARG A 329 -26.00 24.37 32.24
C ARG A 329 -25.70 25.82 31.85
N GLN A 330 -24.48 26.13 31.41
CA GLN A 330 -24.11 27.48 30.97
C GLN A 330 -24.59 27.75 29.54
N GLU A 331 -24.46 26.79 28.62
CA GLU A 331 -24.95 26.91 27.23
C GLU A 331 -26.46 27.18 27.13
N LEU A 332 -27.25 26.72 28.12
CA LEU A 332 -28.70 26.97 28.20
C LEU A 332 -29.07 28.35 28.76
N ASN A 333 -28.17 29.01 29.50
CA ASN A 333 -28.37 30.38 29.98
C ASN A 333 -27.82 31.42 28.99
N GLU A 334 -26.79 31.07 28.20
CA GLU A 334 -26.21 31.99 27.21
C GLU A 334 -27.04 32.06 25.93
N LYS A 335 -27.80 31.02 25.59
CA LYS A 335 -28.90 31.08 24.61
C LYS A 335 -30.15 31.73 25.22
N GLY A 336 -29.97 32.94 25.74
CA GLY A 336 -31.06 33.84 26.12
C GLY A 336 -31.88 34.18 24.89
N VAL A 337 -32.93 33.39 24.63
CA VAL A 337 -33.90 33.65 23.57
C VAL A 337 -34.63 34.94 23.90
N SER A 338 -34.24 36.04 23.25
CA SER A 338 -35.10 37.22 23.14
C SER A 338 -36.43 36.77 22.57
N PRO A 339 -37.58 37.05 23.22
CA PRO A 339 -38.88 36.72 22.67
C PRO A 339 -39.11 37.56 21.42
N SER A 340 -38.96 36.91 20.26
CA SER A 340 -39.29 37.51 18.97
C SER A 340 -40.76 37.92 18.95
N SER A 341 -41.03 39.19 18.64
CA SER A 341 -42.37 39.76 18.59
C SER A 341 -43.31 38.92 17.71
N PRO A 342 -44.60 38.80 18.06
CA PRO A 342 -45.56 38.07 17.23
C PRO A 342 -45.70 38.77 15.87
N LEU A 343 -45.26 38.09 14.81
CA LEU A 343 -45.45 38.54 13.44
C LEU A 343 -46.94 38.51 13.09
N ALA A 344 -47.48 39.68 12.73
CA ALA A 344 -48.81 39.77 12.16
C ALA A 344 -48.87 39.05 10.81
N PRO A 345 -49.98 38.36 10.48
CA PRO A 345 -50.12 37.68 9.19
C PRO A 345 -50.17 38.70 8.05
N GLN A 346 -49.20 38.67 7.13
CA GLN A 346 -49.31 39.40 5.87
C GLN A 346 -50.28 38.67 4.91
N PRO A 347 -51.17 39.39 4.21
CA PRO A 347 -52.04 38.80 3.22
C PRO A 347 -51.27 38.39 1.95
N PHE A 348 -51.64 37.24 1.39
CA PHE A 348 -51.09 36.74 0.12
C PHE A 348 -51.40 37.69 -1.04
N VAL A 349 -50.36 38.30 -1.62
CA VAL A 349 -50.47 39.02 -2.89
C VAL A 349 -50.20 38.03 -4.02
N TYR A 350 -51.23 37.67 -4.78
CA TYR A 350 -51.08 36.96 -6.04
C TYR A 350 -50.39 37.88 -7.06
N THR A 351 -49.20 37.51 -7.53
CA THR A 351 -48.61 38.09 -8.73
C THR A 351 -49.21 37.37 -9.97
N PRO A 352 -49.87 38.07 -10.89
CA PRO A 352 -50.41 37.45 -12.09
C PRO A 352 -49.28 37.02 -13.04
N VAL A 353 -49.38 35.80 -13.56
CA VAL A 353 -48.45 35.25 -14.55
C VAL A 353 -48.60 36.00 -15.87
N SER A 354 -47.51 36.57 -16.38
CA SER A 354 -47.51 37.19 -17.71
C SER A 354 -47.65 36.12 -18.80
N PRO A 355 -48.57 36.29 -19.78
CA PRO A 355 -48.72 35.33 -20.87
C PRO A 355 -47.54 35.43 -21.85
N VAL A 356 -46.96 34.27 -22.18
CA VAL A 356 -45.99 34.13 -23.28
C VAL A 356 -46.73 34.27 -24.62
N PRO A 357 -46.27 35.09 -25.57
CA PRO A 357 -46.90 35.19 -26.88
C PRO A 357 -46.68 33.90 -27.69
N MET A 358 -47.78 33.23 -28.05
CA MET A 358 -47.76 32.21 -29.11
C MET A 358 -47.73 32.89 -30.47
N GLU A 359 -46.71 32.61 -31.26
CA GLU A 359 -46.64 33.05 -32.65
C GLU A 359 -47.47 32.10 -33.53
N THR A 360 -48.56 32.63 -34.11
CA THR A 360 -49.46 31.89 -34.99
C THR A 360 -48.97 31.92 -36.43
N SER A 361 -48.84 30.75 -37.07
CA SER A 361 -49.01 30.65 -38.52
C SER A 361 -50.11 29.63 -38.84
N ILE A 362 -51.13 30.11 -39.54
CA ILE A 362 -52.29 29.37 -40.05
C ILE A 362 -52.27 29.68 -41.55
N LEU A 363 -51.88 28.69 -42.36
CA LEU A 363 -52.78 27.84 -43.13
C LEU A 363 -53.30 28.55 -44.39
N ASP A 364 -52.90 28.05 -45.55
CA ASP A 364 -53.73 28.14 -46.74
C ASP A 364 -53.59 26.84 -47.53
N GLY A 365 -54.74 26.22 -47.84
CA GLY A 365 -54.82 25.02 -48.66
C GLY A 365 -55.74 25.29 -49.83
N TYR A 366 -55.28 25.01 -51.05
CA TYR A 366 -56.13 25.06 -52.23
C TYR A 366 -56.10 23.75 -53.02
N SER A 367 -57.28 23.39 -53.53
CA SER A 367 -57.57 22.10 -54.15
C SER A 367 -57.64 22.21 -55.67
N GLY A 368 -57.17 21.18 -56.38
CA GLY A 368 -57.84 20.78 -57.63
C GLY A 368 -56.99 20.38 -58.83
N LYS A 369 -57.13 19.09 -59.18
CA LYS A 369 -57.39 18.54 -60.54
C LYS A 369 -56.23 18.19 -61.50
N THR A 370 -56.43 16.97 -62.06
CA THR A 370 -56.15 16.47 -63.43
C THR A 370 -54.75 16.01 -63.87
N ASN A 371 -54.66 14.67 -64.02
CA ASN A 371 -53.96 13.82 -65.01
C ASN A 371 -53.79 14.47 -66.43
N PRO A 372 -52.89 14.01 -67.35
CA PRO A 372 -52.76 12.59 -67.74
C PRO A 372 -51.39 12.00 -68.22
N ASN A 373 -51.34 10.65 -68.19
CA ASN A 373 -50.75 9.68 -69.16
C ASN A 373 -49.35 9.82 -69.80
N HIS A 374 -48.51 8.77 -69.61
CA HIS A 374 -48.00 7.82 -70.65
C HIS A 374 -47.19 6.70 -69.91
N HIS A 375 -47.44 5.37 -69.99
CA HIS A 375 -47.37 4.40 -71.12
C HIS A 375 -45.98 4.36 -71.82
N HIS A 376 -45.30 3.22 -72.12
CA HIS A 376 -45.53 1.77 -71.87
C HIS A 376 -44.28 0.93 -72.34
N TYR A 377 -44.15 -0.35 -71.90
CA TYR A 377 -43.36 -1.49 -72.47
C TYR A 377 -41.83 -1.32 -72.71
N ALA A 378 -40.93 -2.08 -72.04
CA ALA A 378 -40.45 -3.46 -72.32
C ALA A 378 -39.36 -3.55 -73.43
N SER A 379 -38.39 -4.48 -73.46
CA SER A 379 -38.31 -5.84 -72.88
C SER A 379 -36.86 -6.40 -72.82
N ALA A 380 -36.66 -7.43 -71.97
CA ALA A 380 -35.57 -8.46 -72.01
C ALA A 380 -34.11 -7.99 -71.74
N SER A 381 -33.18 -8.79 -71.18
CA SER A 381 -33.18 -10.21 -70.80
C SER A 381 -32.08 -10.53 -69.76
N THR A 382 -32.31 -11.46 -68.81
CA THR A 382 -31.32 -12.37 -68.12
C THR A 382 -30.08 -11.75 -67.39
N ARG A 383 -29.47 -12.25 -66.31
CA ARG A 383 -29.51 -13.43 -65.38
C ARG A 383 -28.61 -13.00 -64.18
N THR A 384 -28.65 -13.49 -62.94
CA THR A 384 -29.51 -14.40 -62.15
C THR A 384 -29.31 -14.02 -60.66
N ALA A 385 -30.32 -14.19 -59.80
CA ALA A 385 -30.14 -14.20 -58.35
C ALA A 385 -31.13 -15.17 -57.71
N GLY A 386 -30.70 -15.97 -56.72
CA GLY A 386 -31.56 -16.94 -56.04
C GLY A 386 -30.90 -17.59 -54.82
N TYR A 387 -31.42 -17.23 -53.63
CA TYR A 387 -31.61 -18.01 -52.39
C TYR A 387 -30.69 -19.21 -52.03
N GLY A 388 -30.28 -19.26 -50.76
CA GLY A 388 -29.89 -20.51 -50.09
C GLY A 388 -29.45 -20.36 -48.62
N HIS A 389 -30.15 -21.02 -47.69
CA HIS A 389 -29.69 -21.24 -46.31
C HIS A 389 -28.74 -22.46 -46.23
N SER A 390 -27.77 -22.42 -45.32
CA SER A 390 -27.05 -23.58 -44.75
C SER A 390 -26.28 -23.07 -43.51
N GLN A 391 -26.50 -23.54 -42.28
CA GLN A 391 -26.30 -24.88 -41.69
C GLN A 391 -24.84 -25.37 -41.68
N MET A 392 -24.44 -25.92 -40.52
CA MET A 392 -23.13 -26.49 -40.24
C MET A 392 -22.83 -27.75 -41.07
N PRO A 393 -21.54 -28.10 -41.24
CA PRO A 393 -21.12 -29.48 -41.41
C PRO A 393 -20.57 -30.04 -40.08
N SER A 394 -21.21 -31.09 -39.58
CA SER A 394 -20.56 -32.06 -38.70
C SER A 394 -19.56 -32.91 -39.50
N ILE A 395 -18.54 -33.45 -38.83
CA ILE A 395 -17.62 -34.44 -39.42
C ILE A 395 -17.57 -35.65 -38.49
N SER A 396 -17.99 -36.81 -38.99
CA SER A 396 -17.88 -38.09 -38.29
C SER A 396 -17.65 -39.24 -39.28
N ALA A 397 -16.60 -40.00 -39.05
CA ALA A 397 -16.37 -41.39 -39.49
C ALA A 397 -15.33 -41.98 -38.50
N THR A 398 -15.59 -43.02 -37.70
CA THR A 398 -15.74 -44.46 -38.04
C THR A 398 -14.59 -45.00 -38.90
N ASP A 399 -13.93 -46.11 -38.59
CA ASP A 399 -13.88 -46.98 -37.39
C ASP A 399 -12.67 -47.95 -37.56
N ALA A 400 -12.36 -48.78 -36.55
CA ALA A 400 -11.56 -50.04 -36.60
C ALA A 400 -10.36 -50.18 -35.64
N SER A 401 -10.67 -50.70 -34.44
CA SER A 401 -10.08 -51.90 -33.81
C SER A 401 -8.66 -52.38 -34.17
N ALA A 402 -7.78 -52.50 -33.15
CA ALA A 402 -7.41 -53.79 -32.51
C ALA A 402 -5.97 -53.85 -31.90
N SER A 403 -5.90 -54.08 -30.59
CA SER A 403 -4.88 -54.87 -29.84
C SER A 403 -3.38 -54.82 -30.20
N GLN A 404 -2.52 -54.48 -29.22
CA GLN A 404 -1.83 -55.47 -28.37
C GLN A 404 -1.01 -54.82 -27.23
N SER A 405 -0.82 -55.57 -26.15
CA SER A 405 -0.15 -55.17 -24.89
C SER A 405 1.22 -55.84 -24.74
N ILE A 406 2.27 -55.10 -24.33
CA ILE A 406 3.49 -55.65 -23.72
C ILE A 406 4.05 -54.65 -22.68
N ASP A 407 4.08 -55.06 -21.40
CA ASP A 407 4.94 -54.50 -20.33
C ASP A 407 6.22 -55.38 -20.18
N PRO A 408 7.14 -55.11 -19.23
CA PRO A 408 8.31 -54.23 -19.32
C PRO A 408 9.61 -55.10 -19.35
N PRO A 409 10.80 -54.77 -18.76
CA PRO A 409 10.98 -54.51 -17.33
C PRO A 409 12.12 -53.53 -16.95
N SER A 410 12.31 -53.37 -15.63
CA SER A 410 13.43 -52.70 -14.96
C SER A 410 14.64 -53.63 -14.74
N SER A 411 15.82 -53.04 -14.49
CA SER A 411 16.85 -53.60 -13.58
C SER A 411 17.94 -52.56 -13.31
N GLY A 412 18.45 -52.52 -12.07
CA GLY A 412 19.44 -51.54 -11.61
C GLY A 412 20.90 -52.04 -11.59
N PRO A 413 21.63 -51.93 -10.46
CA PRO A 413 22.85 -51.13 -10.43
C PRO A 413 24.15 -51.93 -10.21
N ALA A 414 25.29 -51.33 -10.55
CA ALA A 414 26.60 -51.81 -10.10
C ALA A 414 27.63 -50.67 -9.95
N SER A 415 28.41 -50.74 -8.89
CA SER A 415 29.55 -49.87 -8.57
C SER A 415 30.85 -50.38 -9.18
N THR A 416 31.85 -49.50 -9.35
CA THR A 416 33.24 -49.75 -8.93
C THR A 416 34.05 -48.45 -8.97
N ALA A 417 34.94 -48.28 -8.01
CA ALA A 417 36.04 -47.32 -8.09
C ALA A 417 37.30 -48.05 -8.62
N PHE A 418 38.24 -47.34 -9.26
CA PHE A 418 39.64 -47.26 -8.79
C PHE A 418 40.51 -46.29 -9.63
N ALA A 419 41.18 -45.38 -8.91
CA ALA A 419 42.52 -44.82 -9.07
C ALA A 419 43.21 -44.55 -10.45
N SER A 420 43.81 -43.34 -10.48
CA SER A 420 45.24 -43.06 -10.70
C SER A 420 45.75 -42.47 -12.02
N ASN A 421 46.44 -41.33 -11.86
CA ASN A 421 47.58 -40.77 -12.62
C ASN A 421 47.41 -40.55 -14.14
N VAL A 422 47.77 -39.37 -14.67
CA VAL A 422 49.18 -38.98 -14.87
C VAL A 422 49.36 -37.45 -14.95
N ASN A 423 50.51 -37.01 -14.45
CA ASN A 423 51.06 -35.66 -14.58
C ASN A 423 51.33 -35.29 -16.05
N THR A 424 50.97 -34.09 -16.52
CA THR A 424 51.72 -33.45 -17.62
C THR A 424 51.77 -31.93 -17.47
N THR A 425 52.99 -31.42 -17.47
CA THR A 425 53.36 -30.01 -17.30
C THR A 425 53.38 -29.24 -18.61
N GLY A 426 52.89 -28.00 -18.57
CA GLY A 426 53.41 -26.87 -19.37
C GLY A 426 53.08 -26.79 -20.86
N HIS A 427 52.48 -25.67 -21.28
CA HIS A 427 53.28 -24.62 -21.94
C HIS A 427 52.55 -23.28 -21.96
N GLU A 428 53.32 -22.20 -22.09
CA GLU A 428 52.85 -20.83 -22.31
C GLU A 428 52.12 -20.67 -23.65
N THR A 429 51.24 -19.68 -23.75
CA THR A 429 51.36 -18.68 -24.84
C THR A 429 50.55 -17.41 -24.54
N VAL A 430 51.26 -16.28 -24.55
CA VAL A 430 50.68 -14.93 -24.66
C VAL A 430 50.47 -14.64 -26.15
N PRO A 431 49.47 -13.83 -26.52
CA PRO A 431 49.81 -12.72 -27.40
C PRO A 431 49.19 -11.39 -26.96
N SER A 432 50.03 -10.37 -26.84
CA SER A 432 49.62 -8.97 -26.99
C SER A 432 49.51 -8.63 -28.48
N GLN A 433 48.62 -7.71 -28.82
CA GLN A 433 48.85 -6.54 -29.70
C GLN A 433 47.49 -5.80 -29.91
N THR A 434 47.33 -4.54 -30.28
CA THR A 434 48.08 -3.26 -30.25
C THR A 434 47.29 -2.35 -31.22
N PHE A 435 46.79 -1.21 -30.75
CA PHE A 435 46.41 0.04 -31.48
C PHE A 435 45.71 -0.02 -32.86
N TYR A 436 44.64 0.78 -32.97
CA TYR A 436 44.60 1.88 -33.96
C TYR A 436 43.85 3.09 -33.40
N ALA A 437 44.37 4.29 -33.68
CA ALA A 437 43.70 5.56 -33.44
C ALA A 437 43.87 6.45 -34.68
N VAL A 438 42.81 7.12 -35.15
CA VAL A 438 42.88 8.12 -36.23
C VAL A 438 41.92 9.27 -35.91
N ASN A 439 42.43 10.50 -36.07
CA ASN A 439 41.73 11.77 -35.89
C ASN A 439 40.76 12.09 -37.04
N GLY A 440 39.80 12.99 -36.79
CA GLY A 440 39.08 13.70 -37.87
C GLY A 440 37.96 14.62 -37.38
N GLY A 441 38.28 15.88 -37.08
CA GLY A 441 37.27 16.93 -36.79
C GLY A 441 36.93 17.79 -38.02
N GLY A 442 35.80 18.49 -37.99
CA GLY A 442 35.38 19.43 -39.04
C GLY A 442 34.15 20.28 -38.68
N ASN A 443 34.27 21.61 -38.77
CA ASN A 443 33.23 22.61 -38.45
C ASN A 443 32.36 23.00 -39.67
N ALA A 444 31.09 23.36 -39.42
CA ALA A 444 30.29 24.45 -40.05
C ALA A 444 28.84 24.34 -39.49
N GLN A 445 28.19 25.29 -38.80
CA GLN A 445 28.00 26.74 -38.89
C GLN A 445 26.98 27.23 -39.94
N SER A 446 26.03 28.05 -39.45
CA SER A 446 25.09 28.97 -40.13
C SER A 446 23.67 28.47 -40.53
N GLY A 447 22.66 29.33 -40.31
CA GLY A 447 21.27 29.09 -40.73
C GLY A 447 20.16 29.75 -39.90
N ALA A 448 20.21 31.07 -39.66
CA ALA A 448 19.11 31.80 -39.01
C ALA A 448 18.08 32.34 -40.03
N ARG A 449 16.78 32.31 -39.70
CA ARG A 449 15.76 33.22 -40.25
C ARG A 449 14.54 33.35 -39.33
N ASP A 450 13.84 34.46 -39.49
CA ASP A 450 12.94 35.10 -38.53
C ASP A 450 11.62 35.52 -39.22
N VAL A 451 10.69 36.12 -38.46
CA VAL A 451 9.45 36.84 -38.84
C VAL A 451 8.15 36.01 -38.95
N GLY A 452 7.10 36.42 -38.21
CA GLY A 452 5.72 35.97 -38.46
C GLY A 452 4.67 36.21 -37.36
N THR A 453 4.32 37.46 -37.03
CA THR A 453 3.29 37.84 -36.02
C THR A 453 1.84 37.60 -36.47
N ARG A 454 0.94 37.15 -35.55
CA ARG A 454 -0.36 37.84 -35.27
C ARG A 454 -1.22 37.28 -34.11
N ALA A 455 -1.74 38.23 -33.31
CA ALA A 455 -3.06 38.38 -32.67
C ALA A 455 -3.78 37.19 -31.97
N ALA A 456 -4.28 37.48 -30.76
CA ALA A 456 -5.26 36.68 -30.01
C ALA A 456 -6.69 36.78 -30.58
N PRO A 457 -7.64 35.97 -30.06
CA PRO A 457 -8.55 36.60 -29.09
C PRO A 457 -8.83 35.79 -27.81
N SER A 458 -9.36 36.49 -26.82
CA SER A 458 -9.87 36.02 -25.53
C SER A 458 -11.12 35.14 -25.61
N SER A 459 -11.25 34.11 -24.76
CA SER A 459 -12.39 33.97 -23.82
C SER A 459 -12.34 32.69 -22.95
N VAL A 460 -12.68 32.87 -21.66
CA VAL A 460 -13.41 31.94 -20.76
C VAL A 460 -12.95 30.46 -20.67
N ALA A 461 -12.22 30.12 -19.59
CA ALA A 461 -12.42 28.88 -18.82
C ALA A 461 -11.81 28.94 -17.40
N SER A 462 -12.66 28.82 -16.38
CA SER A 462 -12.43 28.41 -14.99
C SER A 462 -10.99 28.05 -14.54
N SER A 463 -10.31 28.98 -13.84
CA SER A 463 -9.09 28.69 -13.08
C SER A 463 -9.33 28.19 -11.64
N SER A 464 -10.56 27.76 -11.30
CA SER A 464 -10.93 27.33 -9.93
C SER A 464 -11.06 25.80 -9.75
N THR A 465 -10.76 25.00 -10.77
CA THR A 465 -10.91 23.52 -10.74
C THR A 465 -9.61 22.76 -10.46
N ARG A 466 -8.46 23.42 -10.47
CA ARG A 466 -7.15 22.77 -10.29
C ARG A 466 -6.84 22.47 -8.81
N ASN A 467 -7.19 23.39 -7.91
CA ASN A 467 -6.91 23.29 -6.48
C ASN A 467 -7.98 22.53 -5.66
N GLU A 468 -9.03 22.02 -6.31
CA GLU A 468 -10.02 21.10 -5.69
C GLU A 468 -9.66 19.62 -5.94
N LYS A 469 -8.68 19.38 -6.83
CA LYS A 469 -8.33 18.08 -7.38
C LYS A 469 -7.24 17.41 -6.54
N GLU A 470 -6.11 18.09 -6.38
CA GLU A 470 -5.05 17.79 -5.41
C GLU A 470 -5.62 17.71 -3.96
N ARG A 471 -6.73 18.41 -3.71
CA ARG A 471 -7.48 18.46 -2.45
C ARG A 471 -8.31 17.20 -2.16
N ARG A 472 -8.65 16.39 -3.16
CA ARG A 472 -9.22 15.03 -2.99
C ARG A 472 -8.14 13.95 -3.02
N GLU A 473 -7.07 14.17 -3.77
CA GLU A 473 -5.92 13.26 -3.89
C GLU A 473 -5.22 13.02 -2.51
N ALA A 474 -5.32 13.98 -1.58
CA ALA A 474 -4.89 13.83 -0.18
C ALA A 474 -6.02 13.42 0.80
N GLU A 475 -7.29 13.49 0.40
CA GLU A 475 -8.44 13.14 1.29
C GLU A 475 -8.74 11.63 1.29
N ALA A 476 -8.22 10.87 0.32
CA ALA A 476 -8.29 9.40 0.28
C ALA A 476 -7.09 8.69 0.94
N THR A 477 -5.95 9.39 1.11
CA THR A 477 -4.94 9.05 2.13
C THR A 477 -5.62 8.84 3.50
N ALA A 478 -6.74 9.53 3.78
CA ALA A 478 -7.56 9.36 4.98
C ALA A 478 -8.43 8.09 5.03
N ALA A 479 -8.24 7.11 4.13
CA ALA A 479 -8.70 5.73 4.32
C ALA A 479 -7.53 4.73 4.47
N ALA A 480 -6.33 5.10 4.03
CA ALA A 480 -5.21 4.20 3.77
C ALA A 480 -4.45 3.67 5.00
N LEU A 481 -5.08 3.53 6.18
CA LEU A 481 -4.44 2.88 7.35
C LEU A 481 -5.32 2.54 8.59
N ARG A 482 -6.65 2.43 8.48
CA ARG A 482 -7.53 2.23 9.66
C ARG A 482 -7.67 0.76 10.10
N PRO A 483 -7.22 0.39 11.31
CA PRO A 483 -8.02 -0.47 12.19
C PRO A 483 -9.14 0.36 12.83
N GLN A 484 -10.37 -0.16 12.86
CA GLN A 484 -11.51 0.47 13.57
C GLN A 484 -11.37 0.31 15.10
N ARG A 485 -10.40 1.01 15.70
CA ARG A 485 -10.31 1.13 17.16
C ARG A 485 -11.26 2.21 17.65
N ARG A 486 -12.31 1.82 18.39
CA ARG A 486 -13.03 2.75 19.28
C ARG A 486 -12.02 3.38 20.22
N ASN A 487 -11.83 4.70 20.13
CA ASN A 487 -11.08 5.46 21.13
C ASN A 487 -12.02 5.96 22.22
N ASP A 488 -11.80 5.48 23.44
CA ASP A 488 -12.08 6.30 24.63
C ASP A 488 -11.17 7.53 24.58
N GLY A 489 -11.80 8.71 24.60
CA GLY A 489 -11.12 9.96 24.26
C GLY A 489 -10.20 10.48 25.37
N GLY A 490 -8.89 10.36 25.16
CA GLY A 490 -7.90 11.29 25.71
C GLY A 490 -7.72 12.47 24.76
N LEU A 491 -8.12 13.68 25.18
CA LEU A 491 -7.82 14.95 24.52
C LEU A 491 -6.95 15.83 25.44
N PRO A 492 -6.24 16.85 24.89
CA PRO A 492 -4.86 17.07 25.27
C PRO A 492 -4.63 18.39 26.03
N SER A 493 -3.38 18.61 26.42
CA SER A 493 -2.87 19.84 27.01
C SER A 493 -3.08 21.07 26.10
N PRO A 494 -3.70 22.16 26.60
CA PRO A 494 -3.66 23.49 26.00
C PRO A 494 -2.55 24.36 26.66
N PRO A 495 -2.28 25.58 26.17
CA PRO A 495 -0.90 26.09 26.09
C PRO A 495 -0.51 27.12 27.15
N THR A 496 0.80 27.37 27.24
CA THR A 496 1.42 28.42 28.07
C THR A 496 1.52 29.77 27.33
N SER A 497 0.79 30.79 27.80
CA SER A 497 1.26 32.20 27.75
C SER A 497 0.37 33.15 28.57
N LEU A 498 0.96 33.83 29.56
CA LEU A 498 0.51 35.08 30.23
C LEU A 498 -0.84 34.97 31.01
N ASP A 499 -1.05 35.61 32.16
CA ASP A 499 -0.45 36.83 32.74
C ASP A 499 -0.61 36.86 34.29
N GLY A 500 0.19 37.71 34.97
CA GLY A 500 -0.16 38.36 36.26
C GLY A 500 -0.07 37.58 37.58
N GLY A 501 0.75 38.06 38.52
CA GLY A 501 0.50 37.86 39.97
C GLY A 501 1.69 37.65 40.91
N THR A 502 2.20 38.75 41.47
CA THR A 502 2.93 38.89 42.76
C THR A 502 2.58 37.83 43.83
N ILE A 503 3.50 37.38 44.71
CA ILE A 503 4.02 38.10 45.90
C ILE A 503 5.26 37.36 46.48
N SER A 504 6.32 38.10 46.88
CA SER A 504 7.29 37.87 48.01
C SER A 504 7.91 36.48 48.29
N SER A 505 9.18 36.30 48.67
CA SER A 505 10.39 37.14 48.69
C SER A 505 11.62 36.26 49.00
N SER A 506 12.79 36.62 48.46
CA SER A 506 14.13 36.46 49.05
C SER A 506 15.16 36.77 47.96
N GLY A 507 16.06 37.72 48.21
CA GLY A 507 17.10 38.08 47.26
C GLY A 507 18.40 37.34 47.56
N PHE A 508 19.13 36.98 46.50
CA PHE A 508 20.59 36.86 46.58
C PHE A 508 21.22 37.35 45.27
N VAL A 509 22.39 37.97 45.39
CA VAL A 509 23.13 38.57 44.27
C VAL A 509 23.84 37.47 43.48
N MET A 510 23.60 37.43 42.17
CA MET A 510 24.33 36.53 41.27
C MET A 510 25.64 37.20 40.82
N HIS A 511 26.77 36.57 41.12
CA HIS A 511 28.05 36.95 40.52
C HIS A 511 28.03 36.66 39.02
N GLN A 512 28.62 37.57 38.24
CA GLN A 512 28.93 37.32 36.83
C GLN A 512 30.11 36.35 36.70
N ASP A 513 30.15 35.71 35.53
CA ASP A 513 31.24 34.94 34.94
C ASP A 513 31.45 33.50 35.45
N SER A 514 31.30 32.56 34.52
CA SER A 514 31.88 31.21 34.51
C SER A 514 31.53 30.53 33.19
N GLY A 515 32.11 31.02 32.09
CA GLY A 515 32.09 30.29 30.83
C GLY A 515 32.88 28.97 30.97
N ILE A 516 32.21 27.82 30.92
CA ILE A 516 32.90 26.53 30.82
C ILE A 516 33.68 26.49 29.50
N ARG A 517 35.00 26.61 29.61
CA ARG A 517 35.95 26.25 28.56
C ARG A 517 36.40 24.82 28.82
N LEU A 518 35.99 23.91 27.96
CA LEU A 518 36.64 22.60 27.90
C LEU A 518 38.10 22.80 27.45
N PRO A 519 39.10 22.23 28.14
CA PRO A 519 40.49 22.30 27.69
C PRO A 519 40.67 21.54 26.38
N ALA A 520 41.52 22.08 25.51
CA ALA A 520 41.87 21.42 24.25
C ALA A 520 42.62 20.10 24.52
N ASN A 521 42.45 19.12 23.63
CA ASN A 521 43.15 17.84 23.66
C ASN A 521 44.67 18.03 23.79
N VAL A 522 45.22 17.69 24.95
CA VAL A 522 46.66 17.44 25.12
C VAL A 522 46.88 15.94 25.00
N ALA A 523 47.70 15.53 24.04
CA ALA A 523 47.98 14.11 23.81
C ALA A 523 48.74 13.48 24.99
N GLY A 524 48.29 12.30 25.45
CA GLY A 524 49.09 11.40 26.29
C GLY A 524 48.69 11.25 27.77
N GLY A 525 47.48 11.61 28.18
CA GLY A 525 46.97 11.34 29.53
C GLY A 525 46.07 10.10 29.60
N HIS A 526 46.44 9.11 30.43
CA HIS A 526 45.57 7.96 30.74
C HIS A 526 44.48 8.42 31.72
N ILE A 527 43.21 8.11 31.42
CA ILE A 527 42.09 8.36 32.34
C ILE A 527 41.88 7.09 33.17
N GLU A 528 41.88 7.22 34.48
CA GLU A 528 41.57 6.14 35.42
C GLU A 528 40.22 6.47 36.08
N GLU A 529 39.24 5.58 35.90
CA GLU A 529 37.85 5.79 36.33
C GLU A 529 37.64 5.12 37.69
N ILE A 530 37.48 5.93 38.74
CA ILE A 530 37.28 5.45 40.12
C ILE A 530 35.77 5.29 40.37
N PRO A 531 35.28 4.10 40.79
CA PRO A 531 33.87 3.89 41.09
C PRO A 531 33.45 4.61 42.40
N PRO A 532 32.18 5.04 42.53
CA PRO A 532 31.72 5.79 43.69
C PRO A 532 31.57 4.92 44.95
N GLU A 533 32.16 5.38 46.07
CA GLU A 533 31.81 4.88 47.39
C GLU A 533 30.41 5.36 47.81
N TYR A 534 29.60 4.45 48.37
CA TYR A 534 28.33 4.77 49.00
C TYR A 534 28.46 4.79 50.53
N THR A 535 28.32 5.97 51.13
CA THR A 535 28.20 6.12 52.59
C THR A 535 26.79 5.71 53.04
N ALA A 536 26.69 4.89 54.08
CA ALA A 536 25.39 4.51 54.65
C ALA A 536 24.77 5.65 55.47
N GLY A 537 23.44 5.83 55.33
CA GLY A 537 22.60 6.76 56.08
C GLY A 537 21.17 6.25 56.18
#